data_AF-Q131P5-F1
#
_entry.id   AF-Q131P5-F1
#
_cell.length_a   1.000
_cell.length_b   1.000
_cell.length_c   1.000
_cell.angle_alpha   90.00
_cell.angle_beta   90.00
_cell.angle_gamma   90.00
#
_symmetry.space_group_name_H-M   'P 1'
#
loop_
_entity.id
_entity.type
_entity.pdbx_description
1 polymer ?
#
loop_
_entity_poly.entity_id
_entity_poly.type
_entity_poly.pdbx_seq_one_letter_code
_entity_poly.pdbx_strand_id
1 'polypeptide(L)' 'MTETEIEAAVASDPDWAGTEDIDWSKAKLIMPAAKKAISIRLDEDVLDFFKREGAGYQRRINAVLRSYMEQMGKPKRRA' A
#
# COMPACT_ATOMS: atom_id res chain seq x y z
N MET A 1 33.09 15.15 -16.60
CA MET A 1 32.65 15.12 -15.19
C MET A 1 33.66 14.26 -14.46
N THR A 2 34.33 14.85 -13.49
CA THR A 2 35.30 14.15 -12.63
C THR A 2 34.57 13.61 -11.40
N GLU A 3 35.07 12.54 -10.78
CA GLU A 3 34.50 11.95 -9.56
C GLU A 3 34.28 13.02 -8.46
N THR A 4 35.21 13.95 -8.36
CA THR A 4 35.19 15.09 -7.43
C THR A 4 34.07 16.09 -7.70
N GLU A 5 33.67 16.28 -8.96
CA GLU A 5 32.52 17.14 -9.30
C GLU A 5 31.19 16.45 -8.93
N ILE A 6 31.14 15.12 -8.98
CA ILE A 6 29.96 14.33 -8.62
C ILE A 6 29.75 14.35 -7.11
N GLU A 7 30.80 14.11 -6.33
CA GLU A 7 30.75 14.15 -4.86
C GLU A 7 30.34 15.52 -4.32
N ALA A 8 30.90 16.59 -4.89
CA ALA A 8 30.57 17.96 -4.48
C ALA A 8 29.10 18.32 -4.78
N ALA A 9 28.58 17.86 -5.92
CA ALA A 9 27.18 18.07 -6.28
C ALA A 9 26.23 17.33 -5.32
N VAL A 10 26.52 16.07 -4.99
CA VAL A 10 25.74 15.25 -4.05
C VAL A 10 25.75 15.85 -2.64
N ALA A 11 26.91 16.28 -2.14
CA ALA A 11 27.03 16.89 -0.81
C ALA A 11 26.32 18.25 -0.68
N SER A 12 26.16 18.97 -1.80
CA SER A 12 25.48 20.26 -1.83
C SER A 12 23.96 20.16 -2.03
N ASP A 13 23.43 18.95 -2.29
CA ASP A 13 22.02 18.72 -2.57
C ASP A 13 21.20 18.67 -1.25
N PRO A 14 20.27 19.62 -1.02
CA PRO A 14 19.40 19.62 0.15
C PRO A 14 18.47 18.40 0.23
N ASP A 15 18.12 17.78 -0.89
CA ASP A 15 17.27 16.58 -0.93
C ASP A 15 18.05 15.31 -0.58
N TRP A 16 19.39 15.35 -0.71
CA TRP A 16 20.27 14.27 -0.31
C TRP A 16 20.53 14.26 1.21
N ALA A 17 20.57 15.43 1.83
CA ALA A 17 20.79 15.62 3.26
C ALA A 17 19.73 14.86 4.11
N GLY A 18 20.12 13.72 4.68
CA GLY A 18 19.24 12.85 5.49
C GLY A 18 18.88 11.51 4.86
N THR A 19 19.32 11.24 3.62
CA THR A 19 19.17 9.93 2.95
C THR A 19 20.45 9.08 2.98
N GLU A 20 21.56 9.66 3.41
CA GLU A 20 22.90 9.06 3.51
C GLU A 20 22.95 7.80 4.40
N ASP A 21 22.11 7.75 5.44
CA ASP A 21 22.05 6.67 6.43
C ASP A 21 20.94 5.63 6.17
N ILE A 22 20.29 5.65 5.01
CA ILE A 22 19.25 4.65 4.70
C ILE A 22 19.91 3.29 4.51
N ASP A 23 19.75 2.42 5.52
CA ASP A 23 20.13 1.02 5.44
C ASP A 23 19.16 0.24 4.54
N TRP A 24 19.45 0.24 3.25
CA TRP A 24 18.68 -0.47 2.22
C TRP A 24 18.63 -2.00 2.44
N SER A 25 19.53 -2.57 3.23
CA SER A 25 19.50 -4.00 3.56
C SER A 25 18.29 -4.40 4.41
N LYS A 26 17.67 -3.44 5.13
CA LYS A 26 16.47 -3.63 5.95
C LYS A 26 15.17 -3.36 5.18
N ALA A 27 15.25 -2.92 3.93
CA ALA A 27 14.06 -2.64 3.13
C ALA A 27 13.24 -3.91 2.91
N LYS A 28 11.97 -3.90 3.31
CA LYS A 28 11.03 -5.00 3.06
C LYS A 28 10.31 -4.76 1.74
N LEU A 29 10.54 -5.64 0.78
CA LEU A 29 9.74 -5.65 -0.45
C LEU A 29 8.31 -6.10 -0.12
N ILE A 30 7.36 -5.16 -0.18
CA ILE A 30 5.94 -5.46 -0.02
C ILE A 30 5.35 -5.63 -1.41
N MET A 31 5.21 -6.88 -1.88
CA MET A 31 4.39 -7.16 -3.04
C MET A 31 2.91 -7.15 -2.63
N PRO A 32 2.10 -6.18 -3.13
CA PRO A 32 0.67 -6.20 -2.86
C PRO A 32 0.06 -7.47 -3.47
N ALA A 33 -0.67 -8.23 -2.67
CA ALA A 33 -1.36 -9.42 -3.15
C ALA A 33 -2.33 -9.03 -4.28
N ALA A 34 -2.28 -9.77 -5.39
CA ALA A 34 -3.18 -9.56 -6.52
C ALA A 34 -4.63 -9.71 -6.06
N LYS A 35 -5.43 -8.67 -6.29
CA LYS A 35 -6.88 -8.71 -6.04
C LYS A 35 -7.52 -9.49 -7.19
N LYS A 36 -8.43 -10.40 -6.85
CA LYS A 36 -9.24 -11.09 -7.86
C LYS A 36 -10.42 -10.21 -8.23
N ALA A 37 -10.55 -9.87 -9.50
CA ALA A 37 -11.73 -9.19 -10.02
C ALA A 37 -12.88 -10.20 -10.09
N ILE A 38 -13.86 -10.03 -9.20
CA ILE A 38 -15.07 -10.85 -9.18
C ILE A 38 -16.29 -9.94 -9.25
N SER A 39 -17.38 -10.45 -9.83
CA SER A 39 -18.68 -9.80 -9.77
C SER A 39 -19.45 -10.36 -8.58
N ILE A 40 -19.89 -9.48 -7.68
CA ILE A 40 -20.73 -9.82 -6.53
C ILE A 40 -21.97 -8.94 -6.54
N ARG A 41 -23.08 -9.46 -5.99
CA ARG A 41 -24.29 -8.66 -5.75
C ARG A 41 -24.23 -8.09 -4.35
N LEU A 42 -24.59 -6.82 -4.22
CA LEU A 42 -24.69 -6.09 -2.96
C LEU A 42 -26.05 -5.39 -2.96
N ASP A 43 -26.61 -5.22 -1.77
CA ASP A 43 -27.83 -4.46 -1.60
C ASP A 43 -27.62 -2.99 -1.96
N GLU A 44 -28.68 -2.33 -2.41
CA GLU A 44 -28.65 -0.96 -2.92
C GLU A 44 -28.23 0.03 -1.83
N ASP A 45 -28.76 -0.12 -0.62
CA ASP A 45 -28.46 0.72 0.54
C ASP A 45 -26.98 0.61 0.98
N VAL A 46 -26.42 -0.60 0.91
CA VAL A 46 -25.00 -0.85 1.18
C VAL A 46 -24.13 -0.15 0.14
N LEU A 47 -24.48 -0.27 -1.16
CA LEU A 47 -23.76 0.42 -2.22
C LEU A 47 -23.82 1.93 -2.07
N ASP A 48 -25.00 2.47 -1.77
CA ASP A 48 -25.19 3.90 -1.57
C ASP A 48 -24.41 4.43 -0.38
N PHE A 49 -24.41 3.68 0.74
CA PHE A 49 -23.60 4.02 1.91
C PHE A 49 -22.13 4.23 1.55
N PHE A 50 -21.51 3.29 0.81
CA PHE A 50 -20.10 3.41 0.45
C PHE A 50 -19.83 4.44 -0.66
N LYS A 51 -20.81 4.71 -1.53
CA LYS A 51 -20.71 5.73 -2.59
C LYS A 51 -20.82 7.16 -2.07
N ARG A 52 -21.46 7.41 -0.92
CA ARG A 52 -21.58 8.75 -0.32
C ARG A 52 -20.23 9.45 -0.13
N GLU A 53 -19.19 8.69 0.18
CA GLU A 53 -17.81 9.19 0.33
C GLU A 53 -17.04 9.30 -1.00
N GLY A 54 -17.71 9.19 -2.14
CA GLY A 54 -17.13 9.39 -3.47
C GLY A 54 -16.20 8.27 -3.94
N ALA A 55 -15.17 8.63 -4.71
CA ALA A 55 -14.26 7.69 -5.35
C ALA A 55 -13.60 6.73 -4.32
N GLY A 56 -13.35 5.49 -4.75
CA GLY A 56 -12.72 4.48 -3.90
C GLY A 56 -13.67 3.65 -3.03
N TYR A 57 -14.99 3.72 -3.26
CA TYR A 57 -15.99 2.93 -2.54
C TYR A 57 -15.69 1.41 -2.59
N GLN A 58 -15.23 0.88 -3.72
CA GLN A 58 -14.82 -0.53 -3.85
C GLN A 58 -13.65 -0.88 -2.93
N ARG A 59 -12.70 0.04 -2.73
CA ARG A 59 -11.56 -0.14 -1.82
C ARG A 59 -12.04 -0.20 -0.37
N ARG A 60 -13.01 0.64 0.01
CA ARG A 60 -13.64 0.64 1.34
C ARG A 60 -14.41 -0.64 1.61
N ILE A 61 -15.22 -1.09 0.64
CA ILE A 61 -15.92 -2.39 0.71
C ILE A 61 -14.93 -3.52 0.99
N ASN A 62 -13.84 -3.59 0.21
CA ASN A 62 -12.81 -4.62 0.41
C ASN A 62 -12.10 -4.51 1.77
N ALA A 63 -11.89 -3.30 2.30
CA ALA A 63 -11.29 -3.10 3.62
C ALA A 63 -12.19 -3.62 4.75
N VAL A 64 -13.50 -3.37 4.66
CA VAL A 64 -14.49 -3.87 5.63
C VAL A 64 -14.54 -5.39 5.59
N LEU A 65 -14.64 -5.99 4.39
CA LEU A 65 -14.63 -7.45 4.24
C LEU A 65 -13.35 -8.09 4.80
N ARG A 66 -12.19 -7.45 4.61
CA ARG A 66 -10.92 -7.89 5.19
C ARG A 66 -10.92 -7.81 6.72
N SER A 67 -11.37 -6.70 7.28
CA SER A 67 -11.46 -6.53 8.74
C SER A 67 -12.38 -7.59 9.36
N TYR A 68 -13.53 -7.83 8.74
CA TYR A 68 -14.44 -8.91 9.15
C TYR A 68 -13.77 -10.29 9.09
N MET A 69 -13.06 -10.60 7.98
CA MET A 69 -12.30 -11.85 7.85
C MET A 69 -11.24 -12.00 8.95
N GLU A 70 -10.46 -10.95 9.24
CA GLU A 70 -9.40 -10.96 10.26
C GLU A 70 -9.97 -11.16 11.67
N GLN A 71 -11.12 -10.56 11.97
CA GLN A 71 -11.84 -10.74 13.24
C GLN A 71 -12.43 -12.16 13.36
N MET A 72 -13.01 -12.69 12.29
CA MET A 72 -13.65 -14.01 12.27
C MET A 72 -12.65 -15.17 12.20
N GLY A 73 -11.40 -14.90 11.84
CA GLY A 73 -10.33 -15.87 12.02
C GLY A 73 -9.05 -15.48 11.30
N LYS A 74 -7.91 -15.75 11.94
CA LYS A 74 -6.79 -16.31 11.18
C LYS A 74 -7.29 -17.64 10.60
N PRO A 75 -7.54 -17.78 9.28
CA PRO A 75 -7.72 -19.11 8.73
C PRO A 75 -6.46 -19.91 9.04
N LYS A 76 -6.61 -21.11 9.63
CA LYS A 76 -5.51 -22.09 9.64
C LYS A 76 -4.99 -22.16 8.21
N ARG A 77 -3.72 -21.79 7.99
CA ARG A 77 -3.02 -22.09 6.73
C ARG A 77 -3.19 -23.59 6.54
N ARG A 78 -4.01 -24.01 5.58
CA ARG A 78 -4.01 -25.41 5.17
C ARG A 78 -2.64 -25.65 4.55
N ALA A 79 -1.89 -26.54 5.20
CA ALA A 79 -0.62 -27.08 4.75
C ALA A 79 -0.82 -27.86 3.45
#